data_AF-A0ABD5SIC1-F1
#
_entry.id   AF-A0ABD5SIC1-F1
#
_cell.length_a   1.000
_cell.length_b   1.000
_cell.length_c   1.000
_cell.angle_alpha   90.00
_cell.angle_beta   90.00
_cell.angle_gamma   90.00
#
_symmetry.space_group_name_H-M   'P 1'
#
loop_
_entity.id
_entity.type
_entity.pdbx_description
1 polymer ?
#
loop_
_entity_poly.entity_id
_entity_poly.type
_entity_poly.pdbx_seq_one_letter_code
_entity_poly.pdbx_strand_id
1 'polypeptide(L)'
;MLQSPQTTALCLSIGEFVRKLDISGIFKSEADDLVKAREDAIRIHGTGDIKAAGNEIEEHVREIFRRMLPKNLYVTHGHLIDQNGVVSPQLDIIIADTSNLPSLMTTKDGTEYVPIDSVYSCGEIKSTYYKNSNYIEYFSNV
;
A
#
# COMPACT_ATOMS: atom_id res chain seq x y z
N MET A 1 1.28 20.51 -23.78
CA MET A 1 2.65 20.71 -23.25
C MET A 1 3.56 19.85 -24.11
N LEU A 2 4.23 20.47 -25.08
CA LEU A 2 5.04 19.81 -26.11
C LEU A 2 6.29 19.20 -25.47
N GLN A 3 6.55 17.92 -25.69
CA GLN A 3 7.85 17.32 -25.36
C GLN A 3 8.93 18.07 -26.13
N SER A 4 9.91 18.61 -25.42
CA SER A 4 10.97 19.44 -26.01
C SER A 4 11.83 18.64 -27.00
N PRO A 5 12.20 19.19 -28.16
CA PRO A 5 12.95 18.49 -29.21
C PRO A 5 14.30 17.89 -28.78
N GLN A 6 14.86 18.32 -27.65
CA GLN A 6 16.18 17.89 -27.17
C GLN A 6 16.19 16.48 -26.57
N THR A 7 15.07 16.02 -25.99
CA THR A 7 14.99 14.67 -25.39
C THR A 7 15.01 13.57 -26.45
N THR A 8 14.39 13.81 -27.61
CA THR A 8 14.40 12.88 -28.74
C THR A 8 15.77 12.85 -29.44
N ALA A 9 16.49 13.97 -29.46
CA ALA A 9 17.80 14.08 -30.12
C ALA A 9 18.92 13.32 -29.39
N LEU A 10 18.91 13.27 -28.05
CA LEU A 10 19.93 12.53 -27.28
C LEU A 10 19.86 11.01 -27.57
N CYS A 11 18.65 10.47 -27.71
CA CYS A 11 18.40 9.05 -27.99
C CYS A 11 18.91 8.61 -29.38
N LEU A 12 18.93 9.52 -30.36
CA LEU A 12 19.35 9.23 -31.73
C LEU A 12 20.89 9.17 -31.89
N SER A 13 21.65 9.84 -31.02
CA SER A 13 23.13 9.82 -31.07
C SER A 13 23.78 8.60 -30.39
N ILE A 14 23.01 7.85 -29.59
CA ILE A 14 23.45 6.67 -28.81
C ILE A 14 22.91 5.34 -29.38
N GLY A 15 22.48 5.33 -30.65
CA GLY A 15 21.62 4.31 -31.26
C GLY A 15 22.09 2.84 -31.14
N GLU A 16 23.37 2.57 -30.87
CA GLU A 16 23.88 1.20 -30.65
C GLU A 16 23.76 0.69 -29.19
N PHE A 17 23.43 1.55 -28.21
CA PHE A 17 23.42 1.19 -26.79
C PHE A 17 22.05 1.28 -26.09
N VAL A 18 20.98 1.60 -26.83
CA VAL A 18 19.63 1.70 -26.25
C VAL A 18 19.00 0.31 -26.16
N ARG A 19 18.93 -0.25 -24.95
CA ARG A 19 18.19 -1.50 -24.68
C ARG A 19 16.79 -1.16 -24.18
N LYS A 20 15.80 -1.91 -24.67
CA LYS A 20 14.42 -1.79 -24.21
C LYS A 20 14.28 -2.45 -22.83
N LEU A 21 13.71 -1.72 -21.88
CA LEU A 21 13.28 -2.28 -20.60
C LEU A 21 11.93 -3.01 -20.76
N ASP A 22 11.81 -4.21 -20.21
CA ASP A 22 10.55 -4.95 -20.19
C ASP A 22 9.68 -4.49 -19.01
N ILE A 23 8.91 -3.43 -19.25
CA ILE A 23 8.00 -2.86 -18.25
C ILE A 23 6.93 -3.89 -17.84
N SER A 24 6.41 -4.68 -18.78
CA SER A 24 5.42 -5.72 -18.48
C SER A 24 5.98 -6.81 -17.57
N GLY A 25 7.21 -7.25 -17.82
CA GLY A 25 7.89 -8.22 -16.98
C GLY A 25 8.11 -7.72 -15.55
N ILE A 26 8.40 -6.43 -15.37
CA ILE A 26 8.52 -5.80 -14.06
C ILE A 26 7.19 -5.89 -13.30
N PHE A 27 6.09 -5.37 -13.87
CA PHE A 27 4.79 -5.42 -13.20
C PHE A 27 4.30 -6.86 -12.94
N LYS A 28 4.65 -7.80 -13.83
CA LYS A 28 4.37 -9.21 -13.59
C LYS A 28 5.14 -9.75 -12.38
N SER A 29 6.43 -9.43 -12.26
CA SER A 29 7.24 -9.84 -11.11
C SER A 29 6.67 -9.28 -9.80
N GLU A 30 6.24 -8.02 -9.81
CA GLU A 30 5.58 -7.37 -8.66
C GLU A 30 4.30 -8.10 -8.24
N ALA A 31 3.47 -8.48 -9.22
CA ALA A 31 2.26 -9.26 -8.96
C ALA A 31 2.59 -10.67 -8.44
N ASP A 32 3.61 -11.32 -9.00
CA ASP A 32 4.06 -12.66 -8.58
C ASP A 32 4.57 -12.65 -7.13
N ASP A 33 5.23 -11.58 -6.70
CA ASP A 33 5.69 -11.43 -5.31
C ASP A 33 4.52 -11.28 -4.32
N LEU A 34 3.47 -10.54 -4.70
CA LEU A 34 2.23 -10.42 -3.94
C LEU A 34 1.52 -11.78 -3.81
N VAL A 35 1.53 -12.59 -4.87
CA VAL A 35 1.00 -13.96 -4.84
C VAL A 35 1.83 -14.85 -3.91
N LYS A 36 3.16 -14.78 -3.96
CA LYS A 36 4.04 -15.54 -3.05
C LYS A 36 3.81 -15.17 -1.59
N ALA A 37 3.73 -13.88 -1.26
CA ALA A 37 3.46 -13.41 0.09
C ALA A 37 2.14 -13.99 0.64
N ARG A 38 1.11 -14.07 -0.22
CA ARG A 38 -0.14 -14.74 0.13
C ARG A 38 0.03 -16.25 0.37
N GLU A 39 0.82 -16.95 -0.44
CA GLU A 39 1.10 -18.38 -0.22
C GLU A 39 1.83 -18.62 1.09
N ASP A 40 2.83 -17.81 1.41
CA ASP A 40 3.60 -17.89 2.65
C ASP A 40 2.70 -17.67 3.87
N ALA A 41 1.84 -16.67 3.82
CA ALA A 41 0.83 -16.46 4.84
C ALA A 41 -0.13 -17.65 4.99
N ILE A 42 -0.55 -18.32 3.91
CA ILE A 42 -1.35 -19.55 4.01
C ILE A 42 -0.56 -20.67 4.69
N ARG A 43 0.74 -20.80 4.42
CA ARG A 43 1.62 -21.79 5.06
C ARG A 43 1.75 -21.50 6.57
N ILE A 44 1.97 -20.24 6.94
CA ILE A 44 2.06 -19.78 8.34
C ILE A 44 0.73 -19.97 9.06
N HIS A 45 -0.39 -19.62 8.42
CA HIS A 45 -1.72 -19.88 8.99
C HIS A 45 -1.93 -21.38 9.27
N GLY A 46 -1.37 -22.26 8.45
CA GLY A 46 -1.39 -23.71 8.65
C GLY A 46 -0.65 -24.20 9.91
N THR A 47 0.22 -23.38 10.51
CA THR A 47 0.92 -23.71 11.77
C THR A 47 0.12 -23.27 13.01
N GLY A 48 -1.00 -22.57 12.83
CA GLY A 48 -1.86 -22.07 13.90
C GLY A 48 -1.60 -20.60 14.28
N ASP A 49 -0.59 -19.95 13.72
CA ASP A 49 -0.31 -18.52 13.94
C ASP A 49 -1.04 -17.64 12.91
N ILE A 50 -2.34 -17.46 13.14
CA ILE A 50 -3.23 -16.69 12.26
C ILE A 50 -2.82 -15.21 12.22
N LYS A 51 -2.34 -14.66 13.35
CA LYS A 51 -1.99 -13.25 13.45
C LYS A 51 -0.72 -12.94 12.69
N ALA A 52 0.32 -13.77 12.83
CA ALA A 52 1.53 -13.62 12.03
C ALA A 52 1.22 -13.71 10.52
N ALA A 53 0.39 -14.67 10.11
CA ALA A 53 -0.02 -14.80 8.71
C ALA A 53 -0.72 -13.57 8.14
N GLY A 54 -1.60 -12.91 8.91
CA GLY A 54 -2.26 -11.68 8.49
C GLY A 54 -1.27 -10.52 8.33
N ASN A 55 -0.46 -10.29 9.36
CA ASN A 55 0.53 -9.21 9.39
C ASN A 55 1.51 -9.27 8.21
N GLU A 56 1.96 -10.46 7.80
CA GLU A 56 2.89 -10.62 6.68
C GLU A 56 2.30 -10.13 5.35
N ILE A 57 1.03 -10.44 5.07
CA ILE A 57 0.37 -9.96 3.84
C ILE A 57 0.16 -8.45 3.92
N GLU A 58 -0.32 -7.95 5.06
CA GLU A 58 -0.61 -6.54 5.27
C GLU A 58 0.64 -5.68 5.06
N GLU A 59 1.77 -6.08 5.63
CA GLU A 59 3.04 -5.37 5.46
C GLU A 59 3.52 -5.41 4.01
N HIS A 60 3.46 -6.58 3.36
CA HIS A 60 3.91 -6.72 1.98
C HIS A 60 3.09 -5.84 1.02
N VAL A 61 1.77 -5.76 1.23
CA VAL A 61 0.90 -4.86 0.47
C VAL A 61 1.30 -3.40 0.73
N ARG A 62 1.46 -2.99 1.98
CA ARG A 62 1.87 -1.61 2.32
C ARG A 62 3.21 -1.24 1.68
N GLU A 63 4.19 -2.15 1.66
CA GLU A 63 5.49 -1.94 1.00
C GLU A 63 5.36 -1.72 -0.51
N ILE A 64 4.48 -2.46 -1.20
CA ILE A 64 4.20 -2.25 -2.62
C ILE A 64 3.62 -0.85 -2.84
N PHE A 65 2.66 -0.42 -2.03
CA PHE A 65 2.10 0.94 -2.12
C PHE A 65 3.16 2.01 -1.84
N ARG A 66 4.02 1.84 -0.83
CA ARG A 66 5.13 2.77 -0.55
C ARG A 66 6.10 2.91 -1.73
N ARG A 67 6.39 1.81 -2.43
CA ARG A 67 7.27 1.81 -3.60
C ARG A 67 6.61 2.43 -4.84
N MET A 68 5.32 2.16 -5.07
CA MET A 68 4.62 2.53 -6.29
C MET A 68 4.01 3.94 -6.24
N LEU A 69 3.64 4.43 -5.06
CA LEU A 69 3.04 5.74 -4.91
C LEU A 69 4.08 6.87 -4.94
N PRO A 70 3.67 8.09 -5.33
CA PRO A 70 4.49 9.29 -5.17
C PRO A 70 4.94 9.48 -3.72
N LYS A 71 6.17 9.99 -3.52
CA LYS A 71 6.78 10.15 -2.19
C LYS A 71 6.03 11.07 -1.22
N ASN A 72 5.14 11.93 -1.73
CA ASN A 72 4.30 12.81 -0.91
C ASN A 72 3.04 12.08 -0.39
N LEU A 73 2.81 10.83 -0.79
CA LEU A 73 1.78 9.98 -0.21
C LEU A 73 2.42 9.06 0.82
N TYR A 74 1.98 9.22 2.06
CA TYR A 74 2.38 8.42 3.19
C TYR A 74 1.48 7.19 3.29
N VAL A 75 2.08 6.02 3.53
CA VAL A 75 1.37 4.74 3.66
C VAL A 75 1.67 4.12 5.02
N THR A 76 0.63 3.95 5.83
CA THR A 76 0.71 3.43 7.19
C THR A 76 -0.47 2.52 7.53
N HIS A 77 -0.56 2.05 8.77
CA HIS A 77 -1.70 1.35 9.35
C HIS A 77 -2.06 1.99 10.70
N GLY A 78 -3.30 1.81 11.15
CA GLY A 78 -3.74 2.32 12.44
C GLY A 78 -5.14 2.89 12.43
N HIS A 79 -5.37 3.98 13.14
CA HIS A 79 -6.68 4.56 13.35
C HIS A 79 -6.80 5.93 12.70
N LEU A 80 -7.99 6.26 12.24
CA LEU A 80 -8.37 7.63 11.90
C LEU A 80 -8.88 8.33 13.14
N ILE A 81 -8.56 9.62 13.28
CA ILE A 81 -9.05 10.47 14.37
C ILE A 81 -9.61 11.77 13.81
N ASP A 82 -10.78 12.17 14.29
CA ASP A 82 -11.41 13.45 13.94
C ASP A 82 -11.03 14.58 14.93
N GLN A 83 -11.44 15.79 14.61
CA GLN A 83 -11.22 16.98 15.46
C GLN A 83 -11.90 16.91 16.85
N ASN A 84 -12.83 15.99 17.07
CA ASN A 84 -13.51 15.78 18.35
C ASN A 84 -12.85 14.65 19.18
N GLY A 85 -11.84 13.99 18.64
CA GLY A 85 -11.18 12.84 19.25
C GLY A 85 -11.94 11.53 19.08
N VAL A 86 -12.89 11.44 18.15
CA VAL A 86 -13.54 10.19 17.76
C VAL A 86 -12.59 9.38 16.90
N VAL A 87 -12.46 8.09 17.19
CA VAL A 87 -11.44 7.20 16.60
C VAL A 87 -12.12 6.05 15.85
N SER A 88 -11.60 5.71 14.66
CA SER A 88 -12.06 4.55 13.88
C SER A 88 -11.57 3.22 14.47
N PRO A 89 -12.12 2.06 14.02
CA PRO A 89 -11.42 0.78 14.12
C PRO A 89 -10.00 0.85 13.52
N GLN A 90 -9.16 -0.12 13.86
CA GLN A 90 -7.84 -0.23 13.24
C GLN A 90 -8.00 -0.63 11.78
N LEU A 91 -7.27 0.05 10.91
CA LEU A 91 -7.24 -0.12 9.46
C LEU A 91 -5.90 -0.70 9.04
N ASP A 92 -5.94 -1.67 8.13
CA ASP A 92 -4.76 -2.38 7.64
C ASP A 92 -3.88 -1.49 6.74
N ILE A 93 -4.49 -0.52 6.04
CA ILE A 93 -3.81 0.47 5.22
C ILE A 93 -4.49 1.85 5.26
N ILE A 94 -3.68 2.89 5.42
CA ILE A 94 -4.06 4.31 5.36
C ILE A 94 -3.08 5.00 4.41
N ILE A 95 -3.61 5.75 3.44
CA ILE A 95 -2.85 6.58 2.50
C ILE A 95 -3.20 8.04 2.80
N ALA A 96 -2.20 8.85 3.17
CA ALA A 96 -2.39 10.22 3.65
C ALA A 96 -1.32 11.19 3.13
N ASP A 97 -1.57 12.49 3.22
CA ASP A 97 -0.54 13.53 3.12
C ASP A 97 -0.09 13.97 4.52
N THR A 98 1.09 13.51 4.93
CA THR A 98 1.69 13.89 6.22
C THR A 98 2.62 15.10 6.14
N SER A 99 2.77 15.71 4.95
CA SER A 99 3.62 16.90 4.76
C SER A 99 3.03 18.12 5.47
N ASN A 100 1.69 18.22 5.48
CA ASN A 100 0.95 19.32 6.06
C ASN A 100 0.32 18.97 7.42
N LEU A 101 -0.07 17.70 7.61
CA LEU A 101 -0.74 17.25 8.80
C LEU A 101 -0.21 15.86 9.20
N PRO A 102 0.81 15.79 10.07
CA PRO A 102 1.40 14.53 10.50
C PRO A 102 0.45 13.74 11.40
N SER A 103 0.74 12.46 11.57
CA SER A 103 0.06 11.61 12.55
C SER A 103 0.20 12.19 13.96
N LEU A 104 -0.87 12.14 14.75
CA LEU A 104 -0.91 12.71 16.10
C LEU A 104 -0.14 11.85 17.11
N MET A 105 -0.09 10.55 16.88
CA MET A 105 0.57 9.59 17.75
C MET A 105 0.99 8.35 16.96
N THR A 106 2.13 7.78 17.35
CA THR A 106 2.59 6.47 16.90
C THR A 106 2.90 5.64 18.14
N THR A 107 2.30 4.46 18.25
CA THR A 107 2.53 3.55 19.37
C THR A 107 3.85 2.79 19.19
N LYS A 108 4.27 2.03 20.21
CA LYS A 108 5.53 1.25 20.16
C LYS A 108 5.52 0.13 19.11
N ASP A 109 4.33 -0.38 18.80
CA ASP A 109 4.08 -1.40 17.78
C ASP A 109 3.85 -0.80 16.37
N GLY A 110 4.00 0.52 16.21
CA GLY A 110 3.92 1.18 14.91
C GLY A 110 2.51 1.63 14.50
N THR A 111 1.48 1.34 15.30
CA THR A 111 0.11 1.78 15.04
C THR A 111 0.01 3.31 15.15
N GLU A 112 -0.51 3.95 14.10
CA GLU A 112 -0.62 5.41 14.03
C GLU A 112 -2.05 5.93 14.25
N TYR A 113 -2.16 7.15 14.75
CA TYR A 113 -3.42 7.90 14.85
C TYR A 113 -3.38 9.05 13.85
N VAL A 114 -3.99 8.83 12.70
CA VAL A 114 -3.91 9.71 11.53
C VAL A 114 -5.12 10.63 11.49
N PRO A 115 -4.94 11.97 11.46
CA PRO A 115 -6.05 12.90 11.30
C PRO A 115 -6.83 12.62 10.03
N ILE A 116 -8.15 12.49 10.11
CA ILE A 116 -9.00 12.17 8.96
C ILE A 116 -8.84 13.18 7.81
N ASP A 117 -8.59 14.46 8.13
CA ASP A 117 -8.37 15.53 7.14
C ASP A 117 -7.12 15.35 6.28
N SER A 118 -6.15 14.51 6.73
CA SER A 118 -4.94 14.19 5.98
C SER A 118 -5.11 12.99 5.04
N VAL A 119 -6.20 12.22 5.18
CA VAL A 119 -6.36 10.91 4.56
C VAL A 119 -6.94 11.04 3.15
N TYR A 120 -6.28 10.40 2.18
CA TYR A 120 -6.80 10.24 0.82
C TYR A 120 -7.58 8.94 0.64
N SER A 121 -7.14 7.86 1.29
CA SER A 121 -7.76 6.55 1.16
C SER A 121 -7.41 5.66 2.36
N CYS A 122 -8.27 4.70 2.68
CA CYS A 122 -7.99 3.66 3.64
C CYS A 122 -8.66 2.35 3.22
N GLY A 123 -8.25 1.23 3.81
CA GLY A 123 -8.78 -0.07 3.45
C GLY A 123 -8.39 -1.20 4.39
N GLU A 124 -9.05 -2.32 4.15
CA GLU A 124 -8.84 -3.62 4.79
C GLU A 124 -8.16 -4.57 3.80
N ILE A 125 -7.22 -5.38 4.29
CA ILE A 125 -6.47 -6.35 3.50
C ILE A 125 -6.90 -7.74 3.94
N LYS A 126 -7.48 -8.51 3.02
CA LYS A 126 -7.92 -9.89 3.27
C LYS A 126 -7.38 -10.82 2.20
N SER A 127 -6.90 -12.00 2.62
CA SER A 127 -6.35 -13.03 1.72
C SER A 127 -7.39 -13.71 0.83
N THR A 128 -8.68 -13.57 1.17
CA THR A 128 -9.81 -14.11 0.41
C THR A 128 -11.01 -13.16 0.45
N TYR A 129 -11.64 -12.95 -0.71
CA TYR A 129 -12.82 -12.10 -0.86
C TYR A 129 -14.11 -12.81 -0.42
N TYR A 130 -14.41 -13.97 -1.01
CA TYR A 130 -15.71 -14.65 -0.83
C TYR A 130 -15.94 -15.30 0.54
N LYS A 131 -14.89 -15.61 1.30
CA LYS A 131 -15.05 -16.19 2.64
C LYS A 131 -15.30 -15.13 3.72
N ASN A 132 -15.10 -13.86 3.39
CA ASN A 132 -15.12 -12.71 4.32
C ASN A 132 -16.06 -11.59 3.83
N SER A 133 -17.14 -11.92 3.11
CA SER A 133 -18.09 -10.93 2.56
C SER A 133 -18.63 -9.98 3.63
N ASN A 134 -18.87 -10.48 4.84
CA ASN A 134 -19.37 -9.69 5.97
C ASN A 134 -18.42 -8.54 6.36
N TYR A 135 -17.10 -8.74 6.26
CA TYR A 135 -16.12 -7.69 6.57
C TYR A 135 -16.12 -6.58 5.51
N ILE A 136 -16.27 -6.97 4.24
CA ILE A 136 -16.31 -6.04 3.11
C ILE A 136 -17.61 -5.25 3.12
N GLU A 137 -18.74 -5.90 3.38
CA GLU A 137 -20.04 -5.24 3.55
C GLU A 137 -20.02 -4.29 4.75
N TYR A 138 -19.41 -4.69 5.87
CA TYR A 138 -19.25 -3.79 7.02
C TYR A 138 -18.45 -2.55 6.63
N PHE A 139 -17.27 -2.72 6.04
CA PHE A 139 -16.40 -1.60 5.64
C PHE A 139 -17.04 -0.68 4.59
N SER A 140 -17.81 -1.23 3.65
CA SER A 140 -18.44 -0.45 2.57
C SER A 140 -19.69 0.32 3.00
N ASN A 141 -20.28 -0.04 4.15
CA ASN A 141 -21.49 0.59 4.69
C ASN A 141 -21.20 1.57 5.85
N VAL A 142 -19.93 1.85 6.13
CA VAL A 142 -19.50 2.96 7.01
C VAL A 142 -19.34 4.22 6.19
#